data_AF-A0A432HD33-F1
#
_entry.id   AF-A0A432HD33-F1
#
_cell.length_a   1.000
_cell.length_b   1.000
_cell.length_c   1.000
_cell.angle_alpha   90.00
_cell.angle_beta   90.00
_cell.angle_gamma   90.00
#
_symmetry.space_group_name_H-M   'P 1'
#
loop_
_entity.id
_entity.type
_entity.pdbx_description
1 polymer ?
#
loop_
_entity_poly.entity_id
_entity_poly.type
_entity_poly.pdbx_seq_one_letter_code
_entity_poly.pdbx_strand_id
1 'polypeptide(L)'
;MGEKKETIARFFPTREARLRASRAIDREASDFLSRYPSRLVAQVRQLKSEGLSLKEISDKLGGDPRIPEIAMHLAVKNQARDIGEA
;
A
#
# COMPACT_ATOMS: atom_id res chain seq x y z
N MET A 1 9.99 0.11 -16.47
CA MET A 1 9.45 1.38 -15.90
C MET A 1 8.54 2.15 -16.87
N GLY A 2 8.58 1.94 -18.19
CA GLY A 2 7.72 2.63 -19.17
C GLY A 2 6.23 2.26 -19.11
N GLU A 3 5.90 0.97 -19.13
CA GLU A 3 4.51 0.48 -19.23
C GLU A 3 3.59 0.92 -18.07
N LYS A 4 4.13 1.00 -16.84
CA LYS A 4 3.36 1.42 -15.66
C LYS A 4 2.97 2.91 -15.75
N LYS A 5 3.89 3.76 -16.21
CA LYS A 5 3.60 5.19 -16.41
C LYS A 5 2.62 5.41 -17.56
N GLU A 6 2.75 4.65 -18.65
CA GLU A 6 1.78 4.68 -19.76
C GLU A 6 0.38 4.25 -19.31
N THR A 7 0.28 3.19 -18.50
CA THR A 7 -1.00 2.73 -17.94
C THR A 7 -1.63 3.80 -17.05
N ILE A 8 -0.85 4.39 -16.13
CA ILE A 8 -1.35 5.47 -15.27
C ILE A 8 -1.75 6.69 -16.09
N ALA A 9 -0.97 7.08 -17.09
CA ALA A 9 -1.30 8.20 -17.99
C ALA A 9 -2.57 7.95 -18.82
N ARG A 10 -2.85 6.69 -19.19
CA ARG A 10 -4.08 6.32 -19.90
C ARG A 10 -5.33 6.50 -19.03
N PHE A 11 -5.28 6.11 -17.76
CA PHE A 11 -6.44 6.20 -16.84
C PHE A 11 -6.53 7.55 -16.11
N PHE A 12 -5.39 8.21 -15.90
CA PHE A 12 -5.27 9.49 -15.19
C PHE A 12 -4.39 10.46 -16.00
N PRO A 13 -4.90 11.00 -17.11
CA PRO A 13 -4.08 11.74 -18.08
C PRO A 13 -3.53 13.06 -17.53
N THR A 14 -4.25 13.71 -16.61
CA THR A 14 -3.83 14.99 -16.03
C THR A 14 -3.18 14.80 -14.66
N ARG A 15 -2.26 15.70 -14.31
CA ARG A 15 -1.65 15.77 -12.97
C ARG A 15 -2.71 15.88 -11.88
N GLU A 16 -3.76 16.67 -12.12
CA GLU A 16 -4.87 16.81 -11.17
C GLU A 16 -5.66 15.51 -10.98
N ALA A 17 -5.93 14.77 -12.06
CA ALA A 17 -6.60 13.48 -11.96
C ALA A 17 -5.76 12.46 -11.16
N ARG A 18 -4.44 12.44 -11.39
CA ARG A 18 -3.49 11.61 -10.63
C ARG A 18 -3.46 11.96 -9.16
N LEU A 19 -3.37 13.25 -8.82
CA LEU A 19 -3.38 13.72 -7.43
C LEU A 19 -4.72 13.40 -6.73
N ARG A 20 -5.85 13.56 -7.43
CA ARG A 20 -7.17 13.18 -6.87
C ARG A 20 -7.26 11.68 -6.61
N ALA A 21 -6.87 10.85 -7.59
CA ALA A 21 -6.89 9.39 -7.46
C ALA A 21 -5.94 8.91 -6.36
N SER A 22 -4.71 9.43 -6.33
CA SER A 22 -3.72 9.17 -5.28
C SER A 22 -4.28 9.45 -3.90
N ARG A 23 -4.88 10.64 -3.68
CA ARG A 23 -5.48 11.00 -2.39
C ARG A 23 -6.67 10.14 -2.01
N ALA A 24 -7.54 9.80 -2.97
CA ALA A 24 -8.71 8.97 -2.71
C ALA A 24 -8.30 7.56 -2.25
N ILE A 25 -7.39 6.93 -2.99
CA ILE A 25 -6.87 5.59 -2.68
C ILE A 25 -6.08 5.61 -1.36
N ASP A 26 -5.22 6.61 -1.14
CA ASP A 26 -4.44 6.72 0.09
C ASP A 26 -5.34 6.89 1.32
N ARG A 27 -6.40 7.70 1.20
CA ARG A 27 -7.38 7.91 2.27
C ARG A 27 -8.09 6.60 2.61
N GLU A 28 -8.64 5.91 1.62
CA GLU A 28 -9.38 4.66 1.84
C GLU A 28 -8.49 3.57 2.47
N ALA A 29 -7.25 3.43 1.98
CA ALA A 29 -6.30 2.50 2.59
C ALA A 29 -5.88 2.91 4.01
N SER A 30 -5.80 4.22 4.30
CA SER A 30 -5.51 4.71 5.66
C SER A 30 -6.65 4.44 6.63
N ASP A 31 -7.89 4.71 6.21
CA ASP A 31 -9.11 4.44 6.99
C ASP A 31 -9.27 2.94 7.27
N PHE A 32 -8.76 2.09 6.38
CA PHE A 32 -8.70 0.66 6.61
C PHE A 32 -7.63 0.29 7.64
N LEU A 33 -6.40 0.78 7.44
CA LEU A 33 -5.27 0.49 8.34
C LEU A 33 -5.48 1.03 9.76
N SER A 34 -6.27 2.09 9.94
CA SER A 34 -6.59 2.65 11.26
C SER A 34 -7.45 1.73 12.13
N ARG A 35 -8.04 0.68 11.55
CA ARG A 35 -8.82 -0.34 12.29
C ARG A 35 -7.93 -1.35 13.02
N TYR A 36 -6.63 -1.39 12.71
CA TYR A 36 -5.67 -2.29 13.32
C TYR A 36 -4.80 -1.56 14.34
N PRO A 37 -4.20 -2.28 15.31
CA PRO A 37 -3.23 -1.69 16.21
C PRO A 37 -2.08 -1.04 15.44
N SER A 38 -1.78 0.22 15.72
CA SER A 38 -0.73 0.99 15.02
C SER A 38 0.64 0.30 15.07
N ARG A 39 0.97 -0.34 16.19
CA ARG A 39 2.20 -1.13 16.36
C ARG A 39 2.27 -2.31 15.38
N LEU A 40 1.16 -3.02 15.16
CA LEU A 40 1.10 -4.15 14.23
C LEU A 40 1.30 -3.67 12.80
N VAL A 41 0.62 -2.60 12.39
CA VAL A 41 0.80 -2.00 11.06
C VAL A 41 2.24 -1.56 10.84
N ALA A 42 2.87 -0.95 11.85
CA ALA A 42 4.28 -0.53 11.78
C ALA A 42 5.24 -1.72 11.64
N GLN A 43 5.02 -2.80 12.39
CA GLN A 43 5.83 -4.03 12.28
C GLN A 43 5.69 -4.69 10.91
N VAL A 44 4.47 -4.85 10.39
CA VAL A 44 4.24 -5.41 9.06
C VAL A 44 4.90 -4.55 7.98
N ARG A 45 4.80 -3.21 8.09
CA ARG A 45 5.48 -2.28 7.17
C ARG A 45 6.99 -2.46 7.21
N GLN A 46 7.58 -2.51 8.41
CA GLN A 46 9.02 -2.66 8.57
C GLN A 46 9.50 -3.97 7.95
N LEU A 47 8.90 -5.10 8.32
CA LEU A 47 9.31 -6.41 7.81
C LEU A 47 9.11 -6.53 6.29
N LYS A 48 8.07 -5.87 5.72
CA LYS A 48 7.93 -5.76 4.26
C LYS A 48 9.07 -4.98 3.62
N SER A 49 9.54 -3.89 4.25
CA SER A 49 10.66 -3.11 3.73
C SER A 49 12.00 -3.84 3.80
N GLU A 50 12.12 -4.79 4.73
CA GLU A 50 13.25 -5.72 4.84
C GLU A 50 13.21 -6.86 3.79
N GLY A 51 12.16 -6.92 2.95
CA GLY A 51 12.04 -7.87 1.86
C GLY A 51 11.38 -9.21 2.22
N LEU A 52 10.82 -9.34 3.42
CA LEU A 52 10.21 -10.60 3.86
C LEU A 52 8.89 -10.90 3.12
N SER A 53 8.68 -12.18 2.84
CA SER A 53 7.42 -12.72 2.34
C SER A 53 6.31 -12.61 3.39
N LEU A 54 5.04 -12.69 2.95
CA LEU A 54 3.90 -12.67 3.88
C LEU A 54 3.95 -13.82 4.89
N LYS A 55 4.43 -14.98 4.46
CA LYS A 55 4.59 -16.15 5.31
C LYS A 55 5.61 -15.88 6.42
N GLU A 56 6.79 -15.38 6.08
CA GLU A 56 7.84 -15.06 7.07
C GLU A 56 7.41 -13.97 8.05
N ILE A 57 6.65 -12.97 7.56
CA ILE A 57 6.07 -11.92 8.43
C ILE A 57 5.05 -12.54 9.39
N SER A 58 4.18 -13.41 8.89
CA SER A 58 3.21 -14.15 9.69
C SER A 58 3.89 -14.97 10.78
N ASP A 59 4.89 -15.77 10.41
CA ASP A 59 5.62 -16.62 11.34
C ASP A 59 6.33 -15.78 12.43
N LYS A 60 6.97 -14.66 12.06
CA LYS A 60 7.63 -13.74 13.00
C LYS A 60 6.69 -13.05 13.97
N LEU A 61 5.43 -12.85 13.58
CA LEU A 61 4.41 -12.17 14.37
C LEU A 61 3.43 -13.15 15.04
N GLY A 62 3.79 -14.44 15.13
CA GLY A 62 3.02 -15.43 15.86
C GLY A 62 1.78 -15.94 15.13
N GLY A 63 1.78 -15.91 13.80
CA GLY A 63 0.67 -16.40 12.99
C GLY A 63 -0.55 -15.48 12.95
N ASP A 64 -0.36 -14.17 13.14
CA ASP A 64 -1.47 -13.22 13.16
C ASP A 64 -2.24 -13.21 11.81
N PRO A 65 -3.51 -13.62 11.79
CA PRO A 65 -4.28 -13.79 10.55
C PRO A 65 -4.55 -12.47 9.82
N ARG A 66 -4.31 -11.31 10.45
CA ARG A 66 -4.56 -9.98 9.90
C ARG A 66 -3.45 -9.49 8.97
N ILE A 67 -2.29 -10.15 8.98
CA ILE A 67 -1.08 -9.73 8.25
C ILE A 67 -1.29 -9.61 6.73
N PRO A 68 -1.93 -10.57 6.04
CA PRO A 68 -2.15 -10.46 4.60
C PRO A 68 -2.92 -9.20 4.23
N GLU A 69 -3.96 -8.88 5.02
CA GLU A 69 -4.83 -7.74 4.79
C GLU A 69 -4.10 -6.41 5.04
N ILE A 70 -3.37 -6.31 6.17
CA ILE A 70 -2.51 -5.15 6.46
C ILE A 70 -1.49 -4.94 5.34
N ALA A 71 -0.83 -6.01 4.90
CA ALA A 71 0.18 -5.92 3.85
C ALA A 71 -0.41 -5.50 2.49
N MET A 72 -1.62 -5.97 2.16
CA MET A 72 -2.36 -5.55 0.98
C MET A 72 -2.62 -4.04 1.00
N HIS A 73 -3.17 -3.51 2.10
CA HIS A 73 -3.47 -2.07 2.18
C HIS A 73 -2.21 -1.19 2.24
N LEU A 74 -1.09 -1.70 2.78
CA LEU A 74 0.21 -1.05 2.65
C LEU A 74 0.69 -1.00 1.19
N ALA A 75 0.50 -2.07 0.42
CA ALA A 75 0.82 -2.08 -1.01
C ALA A 75 -0.07 -1.11 -1.81
N VAL A 76 -1.36 -1.02 -1.48
CA VAL A 76 -2.30 -0.05 -2.06
C VAL A 76 -1.85 1.39 -1.80
N LYS A 77 -1.39 1.73 -0.57
CA LYS A 77 -0.81 3.05 -0.30
C LYS A 77 0.43 3.35 -1.16
N ASN A 78 1.31 2.36 -1.35
CA ASN A 78 2.47 2.53 -2.23
C ASN A 78 2.05 2.77 -3.69
N GLN A 79 1.04 2.04 -4.19
CA GLN A 79 0.48 2.27 -5.52
C GLN A 79 -0.19 3.65 -5.66
N ALA A 80 -0.87 4.12 -4.61
CA ALA A 80 -1.46 5.46 -4.58
C ALA A 80 -0.37 6.54 -4.76
N ARG A 81 0.77 6.38 -4.10
CA ARG A 81 1.94 7.25 -4.29
C ARG A 81 2.45 7.20 -5.73
N ASP A 82 2.63 6.00 -6.27
CA ASP A 82 3.11 5.82 -7.65
C ASP A 82 2.17 6.48 -8.68
N ILE A 83 0.86 6.46 -8.45
CA ILE A 83 -0.12 7.18 -9.28
C ILE A 83 0.09 8.70 -9.18
N GLY A 84 0.29 9.24 -7.98
CA GLY A 84 0.49 10.67 -7.76
C GLY A 84 1.79 11.23 -8.33
N GLU A 85 2.83 10.39 -8.43
CA GLU A 85 4.18 10.75 -8.88
C GLU A 85 4.45 10.48 -10.38
N ALA A 86 3.56 9.75 -11.07
CA ALA A 86 3.67 9.47 -12.50
C ALA A 86 3.45 10.72 -13.38
#